data_AF-A0A5K1E7I0-F1
#
_entry.id   AF-A0A5K1E7I0-F1
#
_cell.length_a   1.000
_cell.length_b   1.000
_cell.length_c   1.000
_cell.angle_alpha   90.00
_cell.angle_beta   90.00
_cell.angle_gamma   90.00
#
_symmetry.space_group_name_H-M   'P 1'
#
loop_
_entity.id
_entity.type
_entity.pdbx_description
1 polymer ?
#
loop_
_entity_poly.entity_id
_entity_poly.type
_entity_poly.pdbx_seq_one_letter_code
_entity_poly.pdbx_strand_id
1 'polypeptide(L)' 'KPKKGDALLFFSLHLNASTDTASLHRSCPVIEGEKWSATCWIHVRRYNQ' A
#
# COMPACT_ATOMS: atom_id res chain seq x y z
N LYS A 1 -9.61 -8.73 3.32
CA LYS A 1 -10.80 -8.27 2.56
C LYS A 1 -11.10 -6.83 2.98
N PRO A 2 -11.51 -5.94 2.08
CA PRO A 2 -11.77 -4.55 2.42
C PRO A 2 -12.97 -4.44 3.38
N LYS A 3 -12.85 -3.59 4.39
CA LYS A 3 -13.95 -3.16 5.27
C LYS A 3 -13.84 -1.64 5.42
N LYS A 4 -14.98 -0.95 5.40
CA LYS A 4 -15.02 0.51 5.55
C LYS A 4 -14.44 0.88 6.93
N GLY A 5 -13.43 1.75 6.93
CA GLY A 5 -12.74 2.20 8.14
C GLY A 5 -11.43 1.45 8.45
N ASP A 6 -11.21 0.27 7.88
CA ASP A 6 -9.96 -0.47 8.06
C ASP A 6 -8.83 0.12 7.20
N ALA A 7 -7.60 -0.01 7.69
CA ALA A 7 -6.38 0.35 6.98
C ALA A 7 -5.42 -0.85 6.88
N LEU A 8 -4.65 -0.90 5.80
CA LEU A 8 -3.54 -1.84 5.62
C LEU A 8 -2.25 -1.03 5.50
N LEU A 9 -1.29 -1.31 6.38
CA LEU A 9 0.08 -0.79 6.29
C LEU A 9 1.02 -1.94 5.92
N PHE A 10 1.85 -1.72 4.92
CA PHE A 10 2.94 -2.62 4.52
C PHE A 10 4.16 -1.78 4.14
N PHE A 11 5.33 -2.40 4.17
CA PHE A 11 6.61 -1.73 3.89
C PHE A 11 7.17 -2.25 2.56
N SER A 12 7.64 -1.35 1.72
CA SER A 12 8.31 -1.70 0.45
C SER A 12 9.83 -1.86 0.57
N LEU A 13 10.38 -1.54 1.75
CA LEU A 13 11.81 -1.58 2.04
C LEU A 13 12.04 -2.37 3.33
N HIS A 14 13.16 -3.10 3.37
CA HIS A 14 13.71 -3.63 4.61
C HIS A 14 14.37 -2.52 5.45
N LEU A 15 14.74 -2.84 6.70
CA LEU A 15 15.39 -1.89 7.61
C LEU A 15 16.73 -1.35 7.10
N ASN A 16 17.39 -2.08 6.20
CA ASN A 16 18.62 -1.67 5.51
C ASN A 16 18.36 -0.85 4.24
N ALA A 17 17.11 -0.42 4.00
CA ALA A 17 16.64 0.32 2.83
C ALA A 17 16.73 -0.43 1.48
N SER A 18 17.01 -1.74 1.46
CA SER A 18 16.87 -2.52 0.23
C SER A 18 15.41 -2.81 -0.08
N THR A 19 15.06 -2.93 -1.36
CA THR A 19 13.70 -3.23 -1.82
C THR A 19 13.24 -4.60 -1.34
N ASP A 20 12.01 -4.68 -0.83
CA ASP A 20 11.38 -5.95 -0.42
C ASP A 20 10.51 -6.50 -1.55
N THR A 21 10.94 -7.56 -2.23
CA THR A 21 10.18 -8.21 -3.30
C THR A 21 8.94 -8.96 -2.80
N ALA A 22 8.89 -9.34 -1.52
CA ALA A 22 7.72 -9.96 -0.91
C ALA A 22 6.59 -8.94 -0.67
N SER A 23 6.88 -7.64 -0.76
CA SER A 23 5.90 -6.56 -0.64
C SER A 23 5.03 -6.36 -1.90
N LEU A 24 5.25 -7.14 -2.97
CA LEU A 24 4.48 -7.07 -4.20
C LEU A 24 2.99 -7.32 -3.92
N HIS A 25 2.15 -6.34 -4.23
CA HIS A 25 0.72 -6.40 -3.96
C HIS A 25 -0.08 -5.77 -5.11
N ARG A 26 -1.35 -6.18 -5.21
CA ARG A 26 -2.32 -5.61 -6.15
C ARG A 26 -3.71 -5.70 -5.53
N SER A 27 -4.62 -4.85 -5.97
CA SER A 27 -6.04 -5.14 -5.81
C SER A 27 -6.47 -6.28 -6.73
N CYS A 28 -7.22 -7.24 -6.19
CA CYS A 28 -8.03 -8.13 -7.01
C CYS A 28 -9.15 -7.34 -7.72
N PRO A 29 -9.70 -7.85 -8.85
CA PRO A 29 -10.90 -7.30 -9.47
C PRO A 29 -12.09 -7.27 -8.50
N VAL A 30 -12.95 -6.26 -8.64
CA VAL A 30 -14.24 -6.22 -7.94
C VAL A 30 -15.24 -7.04 -8.75
N ILE A 31 -15.80 -8.09 -8.15
CA ILE A 31 -16.77 -8.98 -8.81
C ILE A 31 -18.19 -8.40 -8.77
N GLU A 32 -18.53 -7.66 -7.71
CA GLU A 32 -19.83 -7.02 -7.52
C GLU A 32 -19.69 -5.69 -6.76
N GLY A 33 -20.45 -4.68 -7.16
CA GLY A 33 -20.46 -3.34 -6.56
C GLY A 33 -19.23 -2.50 -6.91
N GLU A 34 -18.83 -1.62 -5.98
CA GLU A 34 -17.69 -0.71 -6.15
C GLU A 34 -16.77 -0.75 -4.93
N LYS A 35 -15.47 -0.52 -5.17
CA LYS A 35 -14.47 -0.43 -4.10
C LYS A 35 -13.76 0.93 -4.14
N TRP A 36 -13.94 1.71 -3.08
CA TRP A 36 -13.25 2.98 -2.85
C TRP A 36 -12.10 2.80 -1.83
N SER A 37 -10.93 3.38 -2.10
CA SER A 37 -9.77 3.35 -1.21
C SER A 37 -8.95 4.63 -1.35
N ALA A 38 -8.29 5.05 -0.27
CA ALA A 38 -7.33 6.15 -0.28
C ALA A 38 -5.92 5.59 -0.02
N THR A 39 -4.97 5.92 -0.89
CA THR A 39 -3.56 5.51 -0.76
C THR A 39 -2.74 6.67 -0.24
N CYS A 40 -1.94 6.42 0.80
CA CYS A 40 -0.93 7.36 1.30
C CYS A 40 0.45 6.74 1.11
N TRP A 41 1.33 7.41 0.38
CA TRP A 41 2.73 7.01 0.23
C TRP A 41 3.60 7.79 1.20
N ILE A 42 4.41 7.07 1.97
CA ILE A 42 5.34 7.64 2.94
C ILE A 42 6.76 7.41 2.43
N HIS A 43 7.50 8.49 2.21
CA HIS A 43 8.85 8.45 1.66
C HIS A 43 9.89 8.51 2.78
N VAL A 44 11.04 7.86 2.58
CA VAL A 44 12.19 7.91 3.50
C VAL A 44 12.86 9.30 3.56
N ARG A 45 12.56 10.17 2.60
CA ARG A 45 13.01 11.56 2.50
C ARG A 45 11.84 12.46 2.14
N ARG A 46 12.05 13.77 2.22
CA ARG A 46 11.07 14.76 1.75
C ARG A 46 10.77 14.54 0.27
N TYR A 47 9.49 14.55 -0.08
CA TYR A 47 9.05 14.26 -1.44
C TYR A 47 9.35 15.40 -2.42
N ASN A 48 9.18 16.66 -2.00
CA ASN A 48 9.34 17.86 -2.82
C ASN A 48 10.67 18.60 -2.55
N GLN A 49 11.78 17.88 -2.41
CA GLN A 49 13.11 18.50 -2.36
C GLN A 49 13.73 18.59 -3.76
#